data_AF-A0A1A8HUF0-F1
#
_entry.id   AF-A0A1A8HUF0-F1
#
_cell.length_a   1.000
_cell.length_b   1.000
_cell.length_c   1.000
_cell.angle_alpha   90.00
_cell.angle_beta   90.00
_cell.angle_gamma   90.00
#
_symmetry.space_group_name_H-M   'P 1'
#
loop_
_entity.id
_entity.type
_entity.pdbx_description
1 polymer ?
#
loop_
_entity_poly.entity_id
_entity_poly.type
_entity_poly.pdbx_seq_one_letter_code
_entity_poly.pdbx_strand_id
1 'polypeptide(L)'
;AELQQRLLPVVTSLPKLRHLLLECDKDGPKYCSIVPLHSSMDVTYSPERLPLCSSYMQIVEILPTLAPNIVLVALEDGSISTWDVESRQLLRQIDTARSVVLGIRLTTDEKYLVVATTKNTLLIYDNHKSCLLSEVEIKGSKHSGVAGGVAFINGFTLSTHHALAWLEASK
;
A
#
# COMPACT_ATOMS: atom_id res chain seq x y z
N ALA A 1 7.17 32.42 5.08
CA ALA A 1 7.12 33.20 3.83
C ALA A 1 7.00 32.27 2.61
N GLU A 2 6.53 31.04 2.81
CA GLU A 2 6.43 30.05 1.73
C GLU A 2 5.06 30.12 1.07
N LEU A 3 3.99 30.45 1.81
CA LEU A 3 2.63 30.45 1.26
C LEU A 3 2.41 31.58 0.25
N GLN A 4 2.99 32.76 0.49
CA GLN A 4 2.89 33.87 -0.46
C GLN A 4 3.61 33.62 -1.79
N GLN A 5 4.81 33.03 -1.73
CA GLN A 5 5.62 32.73 -2.91
C GLN A 5 4.94 31.66 -3.76
N ARG A 6 4.28 30.69 -3.14
CA ARG A 6 3.58 29.58 -3.80
C ARG A 6 2.33 29.98 -4.60
N LEU A 7 1.77 31.17 -4.36
CA LEU A 7 0.52 31.63 -4.99
C LEU A 7 0.72 32.84 -5.91
N LEU A 8 1.96 33.17 -6.30
CA LEU A 8 2.21 34.16 -7.35
C LEU A 8 1.84 33.60 -8.72
N PRO A 9 1.16 34.37 -9.60
CA PRO A 9 0.85 35.80 -9.50
C PRO A 9 -0.52 36.13 -8.86
N VAL A 10 -1.28 35.15 -8.37
CA VAL A 10 -2.65 35.32 -7.86
C VAL A 10 -2.70 36.19 -6.60
N VAL A 11 -1.65 36.18 -5.77
CA VAL A 11 -1.60 36.98 -4.53
C VAL A 11 -1.50 38.48 -4.80
N THR A 12 -0.97 38.91 -5.97
CA THR A 12 -0.81 40.34 -6.27
C THR A 12 -2.14 41.02 -6.62
N SER A 13 -3.14 40.25 -7.10
CA SER A 13 -4.46 40.77 -7.45
C SER A 13 -5.46 40.78 -6.28
N LEU A 14 -5.12 40.14 -5.14
CA LEU A 14 -6.04 39.96 -4.01
C LEU A 14 -5.40 40.40 -2.67
N PRO A 15 -5.51 41.69 -2.29
CA PRO A 15 -4.82 42.24 -1.11
C PRO A 15 -5.28 41.64 0.23
N LYS A 16 -6.57 41.25 0.36
CA LYS A 16 -7.08 40.59 1.57
C LYS A 16 -6.53 39.18 1.74
N LEU A 17 -6.45 38.41 0.64
CA LEU A 17 -5.83 37.08 0.63
C LEU A 17 -4.35 37.17 0.99
N ARG A 18 -3.64 38.17 0.44
CA ARG A 18 -2.24 38.44 0.77
C ARG A 18 -2.01 38.66 2.26
N HIS A 19 -2.87 39.44 2.92
CA HIS A 19 -2.78 39.70 4.36
C HIS A 19 -2.98 38.43 5.19
N LEU A 20 -4.01 37.65 4.86
CA LEU A 20 -4.30 36.38 5.53
C LEU A 20 -3.14 35.39 5.38
N LEU A 21 -2.53 35.30 4.19
CA LEU A 21 -1.35 34.47 3.95
C LEU A 21 -0.11 34.94 4.74
N LEU A 22 0.07 36.24 4.98
CA LEU A 22 1.14 36.77 5.85
C LEU A 22 0.97 36.32 7.30
N GLU A 23 -0.26 36.42 7.81
CA GLU A 23 -0.57 35.99 9.17
C GLU A 23 -0.39 34.48 9.32
N CYS A 24 -0.82 33.69 8.33
CA CYS A 24 -0.57 32.26 8.29
C CYS A 24 0.93 31.91 8.23
N ASP A 25 1.73 32.62 7.41
CA ASP A 25 3.17 32.42 7.34
C ASP A 25 3.88 32.79 8.66
N LYS A 26 3.36 33.76 9.42
CA LYS A 26 3.95 34.27 10.66
C LYS A 26 3.59 33.43 11.89
N ASP A 27 2.33 33.02 11.98
CA ASP A 27 1.78 32.37 13.18
C ASP A 27 1.50 30.88 12.97
N GLY A 28 1.37 30.41 11.72
CA GLY A 28 1.20 29.00 11.38
C GLY A 28 2.27 28.09 12.00
N PRO A 29 3.57 28.38 11.92
CA PRO A 29 4.62 27.56 12.52
C PRO A 29 4.56 27.46 14.06
N LYS A 30 3.86 28.38 14.73
CA LYS A 30 3.73 28.39 16.21
C LYS A 30 2.56 27.53 16.70
N TYR A 31 1.52 27.38 15.88
CA TYR A 31 0.25 26.76 16.28
C TYR A 31 -0.12 25.52 15.47
N CYS A 32 0.57 25.26 14.35
CA CYS A 32 0.35 24.09 13.50
C CYS A 32 1.53 23.12 13.62
N SER A 33 1.24 21.84 13.91
CA SER A 33 2.23 20.75 13.97
C SER A 33 2.69 20.26 12.59
N ILE A 34 2.03 20.71 11.51
CA ILE A 34 2.33 20.32 10.14
C ILE A 34 2.57 21.60 9.33
N VAL A 35 3.84 21.90 9.10
CA VAL A 35 4.26 22.94 8.16
C VAL A 35 4.77 22.22 6.91
N PRO A 36 4.13 22.37 5.74
CA PRO A 36 4.65 21.79 4.51
C PRO A 36 5.91 22.55 4.09
N LEU A 37 7.08 22.05 4.47
CA LEU A 37 8.42 22.67 4.25
C LEU A 37 8.89 22.68 2.78
N HIS A 38 8.21 21.94 1.90
CA HIS A 38 8.52 21.93 0.48
C HIS A 38 7.24 22.15 -0.32
N SER A 39 7.31 23.07 -1.28
CA SER A 39 6.28 23.22 -2.31
C SER A 39 6.38 22.02 -3.24
N SER A 40 5.29 21.29 -3.45
CA SER A 40 5.20 20.33 -4.56
C SER A 40 5.27 21.01 -5.94
N MET A 41 5.29 22.36 -6.00
CA MET A 41 5.30 23.14 -7.22
C MET A 41 6.68 23.62 -7.69
N ASP A 42 7.75 23.46 -6.89
CA ASP A 42 9.13 23.76 -7.36
C ASP A 42 9.76 22.60 -8.15
N VAL A 43 9.00 21.53 -8.33
CA VAL A 43 9.39 20.42 -9.20
C VAL A 43 9.12 20.86 -10.65
N THR A 44 10.06 21.62 -11.21
CA THR A 44 10.06 22.01 -12.64
C THR A 44 10.29 20.83 -13.58
N TYR A 45 10.58 19.64 -13.05
CA TYR A 45 10.60 18.40 -13.81
C TYR A 45 9.19 17.79 -13.83
N SER A 46 8.64 17.56 -15.02
CA SER A 46 7.49 16.67 -15.16
C SER A 46 7.96 15.26 -14.79
N PRO A 47 7.44 14.63 -13.72
CA PRO A 47 7.84 13.27 -13.41
C PRO A 47 7.54 12.36 -14.58
N GLU A 48 8.59 11.71 -15.08
CA GLU A 48 8.44 10.73 -16.16
C GLU A 48 7.67 9.55 -15.58
N ARG A 49 6.38 9.46 -15.92
CA ARG A 49 5.49 8.39 -15.45
C ARG A 49 5.55 7.24 -16.44
N LEU A 50 6.50 6.35 -16.24
CA LEU A 50 6.66 5.17 -17.07
C LEU A 50 5.94 3.98 -16.42
N PRO A 51 5.12 3.22 -17.17
CA PRO A 51 4.47 2.04 -16.63
C PRO A 51 5.50 0.93 -16.41
N LEU A 52 5.39 0.22 -15.28
CA LEU A 52 6.15 -1.01 -15.05
C LEU A 52 5.55 -2.20 -15.82
N CYS A 53 4.22 -2.25 -15.93
CA CYS A 53 3.50 -3.26 -16.66
C CYS A 53 2.15 -2.73 -17.14
N SER A 54 1.66 -3.24 -18.27
CA SER A 54 0.30 -3.05 -18.76
C SER A 54 -0.51 -4.32 -18.46
N SER A 55 -1.00 -4.45 -17.23
CA SER A 55 -1.97 -5.49 -16.88
C SER A 55 -3.39 -4.93 -16.97
N TYR A 56 -4.32 -5.76 -17.45
CA TYR A 56 -5.76 -5.46 -17.45
C TYR A 56 -6.45 -5.90 -16.15
N MET A 57 -5.69 -6.55 -15.24
CA MET A 57 -6.18 -7.01 -13.94
C MET A 57 -6.03 -5.92 -12.88
N GLN A 58 -6.94 -5.91 -11.92
CA GLN A 58 -6.93 -4.93 -10.83
C GLN A 58 -5.74 -5.19 -9.90
N ILE A 59 -5.03 -4.10 -9.56
CA ILE A 59 -4.01 -4.12 -8.51
C ILE A 59 -4.74 -4.13 -7.17
N VAL A 60 -4.50 -5.18 -6.39
CA VAL A 60 -5.01 -5.32 -5.02
C VAL A 60 -4.15 -4.52 -4.07
N GLU A 61 -2.84 -4.65 -4.18
CA GLU A 61 -1.90 -4.02 -3.24
C GLU A 61 -0.52 -3.80 -3.87
N ILE A 62 0.12 -2.70 -3.45
CA ILE A 62 1.53 -2.41 -3.73
C ILE A 62 2.24 -2.33 -2.37
N LEU A 63 3.22 -3.21 -2.17
CA LEU A 63 3.95 -3.34 -0.92
C LEU A 63 5.43 -2.99 -1.13
N PRO A 64 5.94 -1.91 -0.49
CA PRO A 64 7.37 -1.61 -0.54
C PRO A 64 8.16 -2.64 0.26
N THR A 65 9.45 -2.74 -0.06
CA THR A 65 10.40 -3.57 0.70
C THR A 65 11.40 -2.73 1.50
N LEU A 66 12.28 -3.38 2.26
CA LEU A 66 13.44 -2.75 2.91
C LEU A 66 14.42 -2.18 1.88
N ALA A 67 14.44 -2.72 0.66
CA ALA A 67 15.16 -2.12 -0.45
C ALA A 67 14.30 -1.00 -1.08
N PRO A 68 14.79 0.25 -1.14
CA PRO A 68 13.96 1.41 -1.50
C PRO A 68 13.41 1.38 -2.93
N ASN A 69 14.09 0.65 -3.82
CA ASN A 69 13.73 0.59 -5.24
C ASN A 69 12.94 -0.68 -5.58
N ILE A 70 12.71 -1.57 -4.61
CA ILE A 70 12.00 -2.84 -4.83
C ILE A 70 10.59 -2.76 -4.24
N VAL A 71 9.61 -3.11 -5.08
CA VAL A 71 8.20 -3.18 -4.70
C VAL A 71 7.57 -4.50 -5.13
N LEU A 72 6.65 -5.00 -4.33
CA LEU A 72 5.78 -6.11 -4.70
C LEU A 72 4.42 -5.54 -5.14
N VAL A 73 3.87 -6.11 -6.20
CA VAL A 73 2.55 -5.75 -6.73
C VAL A 73 1.72 -7.03 -6.78
N ALA A 74 0.62 -7.07 -6.03
CA ALA A 74 -0.36 -8.14 -6.10
C ALA A 74 -1.54 -7.74 -6.98
N LEU A 75 -1.92 -8.65 -7.87
CA LEU A 75 -3.10 -8.55 -8.72
C LEU A 75 -4.20 -9.46 -8.20
N GLU A 76 -5.44 -9.12 -8.54
CA GLU A 76 -6.63 -9.87 -8.13
C GLU A 76 -6.61 -11.32 -8.65
N ASP A 77 -5.94 -11.58 -9.78
CA ASP A 77 -5.89 -12.91 -10.42
C ASP A 77 -4.94 -13.90 -9.75
N GLY A 78 -4.24 -13.51 -8.68
CA GLY A 78 -3.25 -14.35 -8.01
C GLY A 78 -1.80 -14.09 -8.42
N SER A 79 -1.57 -13.20 -9.38
CA SER A 79 -0.22 -12.82 -9.79
C SER A 79 0.40 -11.85 -8.79
N ILE A 80 1.58 -12.18 -8.27
CA ILE A 80 2.37 -11.29 -7.42
C ILE A 80 3.74 -11.09 -8.06
N SER A 81 4.04 -9.85 -8.43
CA SER A 81 5.26 -9.49 -9.14
C SER A 81 6.17 -8.64 -8.26
N THR A 82 7.46 -8.99 -8.21
CA THR A 82 8.51 -8.16 -7.59
C THR A 82 9.21 -7.34 -8.67
N TRP A 83 9.22 -6.03 -8.51
CA TRP A 83 9.81 -5.09 -9.48
C TRP A 83 10.94 -4.30 -8.85
N ASP A 84 11.99 -4.09 -9.62
CA ASP A 84 12.91 -2.97 -9.43
C ASP A 84 12.36 -1.77 -10.22
N VAL A 85 11.97 -0.73 -9.49
CA VAL A 85 11.32 0.46 -10.05
C VAL A 85 12.33 1.38 -10.75
N GLU A 86 13.60 1.36 -10.33
CA GLU A 86 14.65 2.18 -10.94
C GLU A 86 15.07 1.59 -12.30
N SER A 87 15.37 0.29 -12.33
CA SER A 87 15.74 -0.38 -13.57
C SER A 87 14.53 -0.81 -14.42
N ARG A 88 13.32 -0.70 -13.86
CA ARG A 88 12.04 -1.14 -14.46
C ARG A 88 12.03 -2.63 -14.83
N GLN A 89 12.76 -3.44 -14.07
CA GLN A 89 12.88 -4.87 -14.33
C GLN A 89 11.95 -5.67 -13.44
N LEU A 90 11.30 -6.67 -14.05
CA LEU A 90 10.61 -7.72 -13.31
C LEU A 90 11.67 -8.66 -12.73
N LEU A 91 11.79 -8.69 -11.41
CA LEU A 91 12.76 -9.55 -10.73
C LEU A 91 12.22 -10.96 -10.55
N ARG A 92 10.95 -11.08 -10.14
CA ARG A 92 10.30 -12.35 -9.80
C ARG A 92 8.80 -12.28 -9.97
N GLN A 93 8.18 -13.44 -10.15
CA GLN A 93 6.73 -13.58 -10.20
C GLN A 93 6.30 -14.85 -9.44
N ILE A 94 5.25 -14.72 -8.64
CA ILE A 94 4.57 -15.81 -7.93
C ILE A 94 3.15 -15.89 -8.49
N ASP A 95 2.69 -17.10 -8.79
CA ASP A 95 1.29 -17.40 -9.09
C ASP A 95 0.71 -18.20 -7.93
N THR A 96 -0.33 -17.68 -7.28
CA THR A 96 -1.03 -18.32 -6.15
C THR A 96 -2.01 -19.42 -6.59
N ALA A 97 -1.65 -20.13 -7.68
CA ALA A 97 -2.52 -21.06 -8.40
C ALA A 97 -3.87 -20.40 -8.77
N ARG A 98 -3.80 -19.16 -9.26
CA ARG A 98 -4.94 -18.33 -9.65
C ARG A 98 -5.98 -18.15 -8.55
N SER A 99 -5.56 -18.15 -7.29
CA SER A 99 -6.43 -17.87 -6.17
C SER A 99 -6.56 -16.36 -6.00
N VAL A 100 -7.79 -15.87 -5.87
CA VAL A 100 -8.04 -14.42 -5.75
C VAL A 100 -7.39 -13.88 -4.49
N VAL A 101 -6.52 -12.88 -4.64
CA VAL A 101 -5.75 -12.27 -3.55
C VAL A 101 -6.56 -11.17 -2.90
N LEU A 102 -6.63 -11.20 -1.57
CA LEU A 102 -7.27 -10.18 -0.75
C LEU A 102 -6.26 -9.17 -0.17
N GLY A 103 -5.00 -9.57 -0.06
CA GLY A 103 -3.90 -8.71 0.40
C GLY A 103 -2.61 -9.49 0.61
N ILE A 104 -1.50 -8.75 0.71
CA ILE A 104 -0.16 -9.30 0.91
C ILE A 104 0.58 -8.59 2.05
N ARG A 105 1.41 -9.32 2.79
CA ARG A 105 2.29 -8.73 3.82
C ARG A 105 3.63 -9.44 3.82
N LEU A 106 4.70 -8.67 4.04
CA LEU A 106 6.03 -9.20 4.32
C LEU A 106 6.22 -9.28 5.83
N THR A 107 6.94 -10.29 6.28
CA THR A 107 7.52 -10.27 7.63
C THR A 107 8.55 -9.14 7.71
N THR A 108 8.85 -8.66 8.92
CA THR A 108 9.76 -7.51 9.11
C THR A 108 11.19 -7.78 8.64
N ASP A 109 11.59 -9.04 8.57
CA ASP A 109 12.87 -9.52 8.02
C ASP A 109 12.78 -9.85 6.51
N GLU A 110 11.61 -9.66 5.90
CA GLU A 110 11.26 -9.93 4.50
C GLU A 110 11.54 -11.36 4.04
N LYS A 111 11.73 -12.29 4.97
CA LYS A 111 12.00 -13.68 4.64
C LYS A 111 10.75 -14.37 4.10
N TYR A 112 9.58 -13.99 4.61
CA TYR A 112 8.31 -14.59 4.22
C TYR A 112 7.34 -13.57 3.65
N LEU A 113 6.68 -13.97 2.58
CA LEU A 113 5.53 -13.27 2.01
C LEU A 113 4.27 -14.06 2.39
N VAL A 114 3.33 -13.41 3.07
CA VAL A 114 2.03 -13.99 3.39
C VAL A 114 0.96 -13.36 2.51
N VAL A 115 0.14 -14.21 1.92
CA VAL A 115 -0.92 -13.83 0.99
C VAL A 115 -2.26 -14.34 1.52
N ALA A 116 -3.22 -13.45 1.73
CA ALA A 116 -4.59 -13.83 2.05
C ALA A 116 -5.40 -14.05 0.78
N THR A 117 -6.22 -15.10 0.76
CA THR A 117 -7.05 -15.45 -0.41
C THR A 117 -8.54 -15.52 -0.08
N THR A 118 -9.38 -15.44 -1.11
CA THR A 118 -10.84 -15.66 -1.00
C THR A 118 -11.22 -17.08 -0.60
N LYS A 119 -10.29 -18.03 -0.62
CA LYS A 119 -10.50 -19.41 -0.14
C LYS A 119 -10.35 -19.55 1.37
N ASN A 120 -10.29 -18.44 2.10
CA ASN A 120 -9.99 -18.40 3.53
C ASN A 120 -8.63 -19.01 3.88
N THR A 121 -7.67 -18.95 2.97
CA THR A 121 -6.33 -19.46 3.22
C THR A 121 -5.31 -18.33 3.29
N LEU A 122 -4.37 -18.46 4.22
CA LEU A 122 -3.11 -17.73 4.21
C LEU A 122 -2.06 -18.62 3.53
N LEU A 123 -1.56 -18.17 2.39
CA LEU A 123 -0.42 -18.79 1.71
C LEU A 123 0.86 -18.14 2.24
N ILE A 124 1.81 -18.96 2.66
CA ILE A 124 3.11 -18.51 3.19
C ILE A 124 4.18 -18.92 2.18
N TYR A 125 4.83 -17.94 1.58
CA TYR A 125 5.92 -18.13 0.62
C TYR A 125 7.27 -17.79 1.25
N ASP A 126 8.32 -18.50 0.84
CA ASP A 126 9.69 -17.99 0.95
C ASP A 126 9.80 -16.83 -0.05
N ASN A 127 9.96 -15.61 0.45
CA ASN A 127 10.00 -14.42 -0.39
C ASN A 127 11.20 -14.45 -1.35
N HIS A 128 12.35 -15.00 -0.91
CA HIS A 128 13.56 -15.01 -1.73
C HIS A 128 13.53 -16.05 -2.83
N LYS A 129 13.02 -17.24 -2.51
CA LYS A 129 12.96 -18.39 -3.43
C LYS A 129 11.66 -18.47 -4.23
N SER A 130 10.68 -17.64 -3.90
CA SER A 130 9.36 -17.61 -4.55
C SER A 130 8.65 -18.96 -4.54
N CYS A 131 8.84 -19.75 -3.48
CA CYS A 131 8.22 -21.07 -3.32
C CYS A 131 7.21 -21.08 -2.17
N LEU A 132 6.10 -21.80 -2.37
CA LEU A 132 5.08 -21.98 -1.34
C LEU A 132 5.64 -22.90 -0.25
N LEU A 133 5.61 -22.44 0.99
CA LEU A 133 6.06 -23.18 2.17
C LEU A 133 4.90 -23.81 2.91
N SER A 134 3.79 -23.10 3.03
CA SER A 134 2.62 -23.55 3.79
C SER A 134 1.35 -22.89 3.30
N GLU A 135 0.24 -23.60 3.47
CA GLU A 135 -1.11 -23.08 3.30
C GLU A 135 -1.87 -23.30 4.61
N VAL A 136 -2.47 -22.23 5.15
CA VAL A 136 -3.17 -22.26 6.44
C VAL A 136 -4.62 -21.83 6.25
N GLU A 137 -5.54 -22.76 6.49
CA GLU A 137 -6.98 -22.51 6.41
C GLU A 137 -7.50 -21.81 7.68
N ILE A 138 -8.19 -20.69 7.51
CA ILE A 138 -8.78 -19.89 8.60
C ILE A 138 -10.26 -20.22 8.72
N LYS A 139 -10.63 -20.88 9.82
CA LYS A 139 -12.02 -21.28 10.12
C LYS A 139 -12.64 -20.35 11.15
N GLY A 140 -13.87 -19.91 10.87
CA GLY A 140 -14.69 -19.19 11.84
C GLY A 140 -15.14 -20.09 12.99
N SER A 141 -15.46 -19.51 14.14
CA SER A 141 -16.01 -20.26 15.26
C SER A 141 -17.45 -20.70 14.95
N LYS A 142 -17.77 -21.98 15.20
CA LYS A 142 -19.13 -22.52 15.04
C LYS A 142 -20.16 -21.97 16.05
N HIS A 143 -19.79 -20.97 16.86
CA HIS A 143 -20.61 -20.45 17.95
C HIS A 143 -21.48 -19.23 17.57
N SER A 144 -21.46 -18.79 16.30
CA SER A 144 -22.46 -17.85 15.78
C SER A 144 -23.56 -18.65 15.08
N GLY A 145 -24.77 -18.61 15.63
CA GLY A 145 -25.95 -19.37 15.18
C GLY A 145 -26.54 -18.95 13.82
N VAL A 146 -25.73 -18.47 12.89
CA VAL A 146 -26.17 -18.12 11.53
C VAL A 146 -25.62 -19.17 10.57
N ALA A 147 -26.44 -20.19 10.32
CA ALA A 147 -26.20 -21.15 9.25
C ALA A 147 -26.35 -20.43 7.89
N GLY A 148 -25.23 -20.10 7.24
CA GLY A 148 -25.26 -19.73 5.81
C GLY A 148 -24.21 -18.71 5.33
N GLY A 149 -23.52 -17.99 6.21
CA GLY A 149 -22.53 -17.00 5.78
C GLY A 149 -21.16 -17.62 5.49
N VAL A 150 -20.66 -17.48 4.26
CA VAL A 150 -19.22 -17.65 3.96
C VAL A 150 -18.50 -16.46 4.57
N ALA A 151 -17.79 -16.65 5.68
CA ALA A 151 -17.03 -15.59 6.31
C ALA A 151 -15.67 -15.48 5.61
N PHE A 152 -15.37 -14.38 4.93
CA PHE A 152 -14.06 -14.18 4.29
C PHE A 152 -13.05 -13.55 5.26
N ILE A 153 -11.75 -13.71 4.97
CA ILE A 153 -10.70 -12.96 5.66
C ILE A 153 -10.91 -11.47 5.34
N ASN A 154 -11.25 -10.68 6.36
CA ASN A 154 -11.43 -9.24 6.22
C ASN A 154 -10.11 -8.49 6.33
N GLY A 155 -9.14 -9.07 7.04
CA GLY A 155 -7.80 -8.53 7.13
C GLY A 155 -6.87 -9.44 7.92
N PHE A 156 -5.58 -9.13 7.82
CA PHE A 156 -4.54 -9.82 8.57
C PHE A 156 -3.36 -8.88 8.85
N THR A 157 -2.60 -9.23 9.88
CA THR A 157 -1.36 -8.55 10.26
C THR A 157 -0.29 -9.57 10.61
N LEU A 158 0.97 -9.16 10.48
CA LEU A 158 2.13 -9.99 10.74
C LEU A 158 3.05 -9.35 11.79
N SER A 159 3.74 -10.22 12.50
CA SER A 159 4.98 -9.93 13.22
C SER A 159 6.11 -10.79 12.63
N THR A 160 7.28 -10.79 13.24
CA THR A 160 8.39 -11.68 12.86
C THR A 160 8.02 -13.17 12.88
N HIS A 161 7.18 -13.60 13.82
CA HIS A 161 6.91 -15.02 14.07
C HIS A 161 5.42 -15.38 14.12
N HIS A 162 4.53 -14.38 14.11
CA HIS A 162 3.09 -14.60 14.25
C HIS A 162 2.34 -13.91 13.11
N ALA A 163 1.30 -14.57 12.63
CA ALA A 163 0.28 -14.01 11.76
C ALA A 163 -1.07 -14.02 12.50
N LEU A 164 -1.81 -12.93 12.43
CA LEU A 164 -3.16 -12.84 12.96
C LEU A 164 -4.08 -12.40 11.83
N ALA A 165 -5.07 -13.23 11.50
CA ALA A 165 -6.13 -12.92 10.55
C ALA A 165 -7.48 -12.91 11.26
N TRP A 166 -8.38 -12.05 10.82
CA TRP A 166 -9.76 -12.00 11.32
C TRP A 166 -10.73 -12.10 10.15
N LEU A 167 -11.83 -12.78 10.41
CA LEU A 167 -12.91 -12.93 9.45
C LEU A 167 -13.89 -11.75 9.57
N GLU A 168 -14.61 -11.49 8.50
CA GLU A 168 -15.73 -10.58 8.55
C GLU A 168 -16.79 -11.12 9.53
N ALA A 169 -17.14 -10.34 10.56
CA ALA A 169 -18.19 -10.72 11.48
C ALA A 169 -19.52 -10.66 10.74
N SER A 170 -20.27 -11.77 10.73
CA SER A 170 -21.68 -11.76 10.36
C SER A 170 -22.38 -10.76 11.29
N LYS A 171 -22.86 -9.64 10.74
CA LYS A 171 -23.69 -8.66 11.46
C LYS A 171 -24.95 -9.31 12.03
#